data_AF-A0A0F9RAJ0-F1
#
_entry.id   AF-A0A0F9RAJ0-F1
#
_cell.length_a   1.000
_cell.length_b   1.000
_cell.length_c   1.000
_cell.angle_alpha   90.00
_cell.angle_beta   90.00
_cell.angle_gamma   90.00
#
_symmetry.space_group_name_H-M   'P 1'
#
loop_
_entity.id
_entity.type
_entity.pdbx_description
1 polymer ?
#
loop_
_entity_poly.entity_id
_entity_poly.type
_entity_poly.pdbx_seq_one_letter_code
_entity_poly.pdbx_strand_id
1 'polypeptide(L)'
;IYEWTYGAGNFVDKIGLARNVITLHCPGDEIANIEECAALSIFSAYEIYLKENVKQYIDVKNKILDFVHSQSDKSKDLVNGMFSTLKSTFWSIITFFISIFLLRVLVQKKQTQLMTEEVSYVAFALIAISFIYLIVSVIEVNRDKHRLLKRYDDIRLRYTDILKADDIERILGKSDPKASETQFIEKQRNLFVFTWVASNIVLLILVFVLRCV
;
A
#
# COMPACT_ATOMS: atom_id res chain seq x y z
N ILE A 1 45.78 -23.17 -7.01
CA ILE A 1 44.83 -22.31 -7.77
C ILE A 1 44.11 -23.10 -8.86
N TYR A 2 44.83 -23.77 -9.78
CA TYR A 2 44.23 -24.57 -10.86
C TYR A 2 43.17 -25.57 -10.36
N GLU A 3 43.54 -26.45 -9.42
CA GLU A 3 42.62 -27.47 -8.87
C GLU A 3 41.38 -26.86 -8.20
N TRP A 4 41.55 -25.78 -7.43
CA TRP A 4 40.42 -25.09 -6.80
C TRP A 4 39.46 -24.45 -7.82
N THR A 5 40.04 -23.91 -8.90
CA THR A 5 39.31 -23.20 -9.95
C THR A 5 38.43 -24.15 -10.76
N TYR A 6 38.97 -25.31 -11.13
CA TYR A 6 38.28 -26.35 -11.90
C TYR A 6 37.59 -27.43 -11.04
N GLY A 7 37.72 -27.35 -9.71
CA GLY A 7 36.97 -28.17 -8.77
C GLY A 7 35.48 -27.78 -8.68
N ALA A 8 34.81 -28.20 -7.60
CA ALA A 8 33.36 -28.00 -7.44
C ALA A 8 32.94 -26.52 -7.34
N GLY A 9 31.85 -26.13 -8.02
CA GLY A 9 31.32 -24.75 -8.03
C GLY A 9 31.34 -24.14 -9.44
N ASN A 10 30.99 -22.86 -9.55
CA ASN A 10 31.02 -22.19 -10.85
C ASN A 10 32.46 -21.85 -11.24
N PHE A 11 33.03 -22.65 -12.15
CA PHE A 11 34.40 -22.46 -12.62
C PHE A 11 34.58 -21.11 -13.35
N VAL A 12 33.54 -20.56 -14.00
CA VAL A 12 33.61 -19.28 -14.72
C VAL A 12 33.88 -18.13 -13.75
N ASP A 13 33.11 -18.07 -12.67
CA ASP A 13 33.27 -17.03 -11.63
C ASP A 13 34.63 -17.17 -10.94
N LYS A 14 35.04 -18.41 -10.64
CA LYS A 14 36.34 -18.69 -10.01
C LYS A 14 37.52 -18.31 -10.90
N ILE A 15 37.48 -18.62 -12.20
CA ILE A 15 38.55 -18.22 -13.15
C ILE A 15 38.61 -16.70 -13.23
N GLY A 16 37.46 -16.04 -13.39
CA GLY A 16 37.41 -14.58 -13.50
C GLY A 16 37.98 -13.89 -12.27
N LEU A 17 37.60 -14.38 -11.09
CA LEU A 17 38.05 -13.84 -9.81
C LEU A 17 39.53 -14.18 -9.55
N ALA A 18 39.97 -15.39 -9.86
CA ALA A 18 41.38 -15.77 -9.79
C ALA A 18 42.25 -14.90 -10.70
N ARG A 19 41.82 -14.67 -11.95
CA ARG A 19 42.52 -13.76 -12.88
C ARG A 19 42.65 -12.36 -12.30
N ASN A 20 41.56 -11.78 -11.80
CA ASN A 20 41.55 -10.42 -11.27
C ASN A 20 42.51 -10.28 -10.08
N VAL A 21 42.49 -11.24 -9.15
CA VAL A 21 43.36 -11.21 -7.97
C VAL A 21 44.83 -11.49 -8.34
N ILE A 22 45.10 -12.41 -9.27
CA ILE A 22 46.47 -12.65 -9.78
C ILE A 22 47.05 -11.36 -10.38
N THR A 23 46.28 -10.61 -11.17
CA THR A 23 46.74 -9.33 -11.72
C THR A 23 47.10 -8.31 -10.64
N LEU A 24 46.45 -8.34 -9.48
CA LEU A 24 46.77 -7.46 -8.35
C LEU A 24 48.04 -7.89 -7.59
N HIS A 25 48.36 -9.19 -7.59
CA HIS A 25 49.47 -9.80 -6.85
C HIS A 25 50.63 -10.25 -7.75
N CYS A 26 50.71 -9.76 -8.98
CA CYS A 26 51.78 -10.03 -9.93
C CYS A 26 52.45 -8.71 -10.32
N PRO A 27 53.41 -8.20 -9.53
CA PRO A 27 54.15 -6.99 -9.89
C PRO A 27 55.00 -7.23 -11.14
N GLY A 28 54.54 -6.71 -12.28
CA GLY A 28 55.16 -6.88 -13.61
C GLY A 28 54.47 -7.94 -14.46
N ASP A 29 54.82 -8.00 -15.75
CA ASP A 29 54.17 -8.88 -16.74
C ASP A 29 54.58 -10.37 -16.64
N GLU A 30 55.40 -10.73 -15.65
CA GLU A 30 55.92 -12.10 -15.48
C GLU A 30 55.17 -12.85 -14.38
N ILE A 31 54.39 -13.87 -14.79
CA ILE A 31 53.65 -14.79 -13.89
C ILE A 31 54.56 -15.49 -12.85
N ALA A 32 55.86 -15.60 -13.13
CA ALA A 32 56.82 -16.16 -12.19
C ALA A 32 56.99 -15.32 -10.91
N ASN A 33 56.59 -14.04 -10.94
CA ASN A 33 56.72 -13.09 -9.82
C ASN A 33 55.44 -12.94 -9.00
N ILE A 34 54.49 -13.89 -9.11
CA ILE A 34 53.28 -13.90 -8.28
C ILE A 34 53.66 -13.99 -6.79
N GLU A 35 53.08 -13.10 -5.98
CA GLU A 35 53.23 -13.14 -4.53
C GLU A 35 52.71 -14.46 -3.94
N GLU A 36 53.42 -15.03 -2.96
CA GLU A 36 53.03 -16.30 -2.32
C GLU A 36 51.61 -16.27 -1.69
N CYS A 37 51.16 -15.08 -1.28
CA CYS A 37 49.84 -14.88 -0.68
C CYS A 37 48.68 -14.82 -1.71
N ALA A 38 48.96 -14.76 -3.02
CA ALA A 38 47.94 -14.61 -4.05
C ALA A 38 46.86 -15.70 -3.99
N ALA A 39 47.25 -16.94 -3.69
CA ALA A 39 46.29 -18.04 -3.54
C ALA A 39 45.31 -17.82 -2.37
N LEU A 40 45.79 -17.32 -1.22
CA LEU A 40 44.95 -16.99 -0.07
C LEU A 40 44.02 -15.81 -0.37
N SER A 41 44.54 -14.78 -1.05
CA SER A 41 43.73 -13.64 -1.51
C SER A 41 42.60 -14.08 -2.45
N ILE A 42 42.86 -15.02 -3.37
CA ILE A 42 41.83 -15.56 -4.28
C ILE A 42 40.72 -16.26 -3.49
N PHE A 43 41.08 -17.08 -2.51
CA PHE A 43 40.09 -17.81 -1.70
C PHE A 43 39.25 -16.85 -0.86
N SER A 44 39.88 -15.88 -0.20
CA SER A 44 39.20 -14.83 0.57
C SER A 44 38.27 -13.99 -0.31
N ALA A 45 38.74 -13.56 -1.49
CA ALA A 45 37.95 -12.77 -2.41
C ALA A 45 36.74 -13.56 -2.98
N TYR A 46 36.88 -14.87 -3.22
CA TYR A 46 35.74 -15.71 -3.61
C TYR A 46 34.73 -15.91 -2.48
N GLU A 47 35.18 -16.07 -1.23
CA GLU A 47 34.27 -16.09 -0.09
C GLU A 47 33.49 -14.77 0.06
N ILE A 48 34.16 -13.63 -0.15
CA ILE A 48 33.52 -12.31 -0.14
C ILE A 48 32.48 -12.23 -1.26
N TYR A 49 32.84 -12.61 -2.49
CA TYR A 49 31.94 -12.65 -3.64
C TYR A 49 30.68 -13.48 -3.36
N LEU A 50 30.82 -14.67 -2.78
CA LEU A 50 29.67 -15.50 -2.40
C LEU A 50 28.79 -14.81 -1.35
N LYS A 51 29.40 -14.22 -0.31
CA LYS A 51 28.68 -13.48 0.74
C LYS A 51 27.91 -12.29 0.15
N GLU A 52 28.53 -11.55 -0.77
CA GLU A 52 27.90 -10.40 -1.45
C GLU A 52 26.73 -10.83 -2.34
N ASN A 53 26.86 -11.91 -3.11
CA ASN A 53 25.77 -12.42 -3.95
C ASN A 53 24.57 -12.89 -3.11
N VAL A 54 24.82 -13.61 -2.02
CA VAL A 54 23.76 -14.02 -1.08
C VAL A 54 23.09 -12.78 -0.46
N LYS A 55 23.87 -11.77 -0.09
CA LYS A 55 23.35 -10.50 0.44
C LYS A 55 22.47 -9.79 -0.60
N GLN A 56 22.93 -9.66 -1.85
CA GLN A 56 22.14 -9.05 -2.93
C GLN A 56 20.81 -9.78 -3.16
N TYR A 57 20.81 -11.11 -3.13
CA TYR A 57 19.58 -11.90 -3.22
C TYR A 57 18.62 -11.60 -2.07
N ILE A 58 19.12 -11.57 -0.82
CA ILE A 58 18.31 -11.22 0.36
C ILE A 58 17.76 -9.79 0.25
N ASP A 59 18.57 -8.84 -0.23
CA ASP A 59 18.16 -7.44 -0.40
C ASP A 59 17.04 -7.30 -1.44
N VAL A 60 17.14 -8.01 -2.57
CA VAL A 60 16.06 -8.07 -3.57
C VAL A 60 14.78 -8.64 -2.97
N LYS A 61 14.89 -9.75 -2.23
CA LYS A 61 13.74 -10.35 -1.54
C LYS A 61 13.09 -9.38 -0.56
N ASN A 62 13.88 -8.69 0.26
CA ASN A 62 13.38 -7.71 1.21
C ASN A 62 12.68 -6.55 0.52
N LYS A 63 13.21 -6.04 -0.61
CA LYS A 63 12.54 -4.99 -1.40
C LYS A 63 11.15 -5.40 -1.89
N ILE A 64 10.95 -6.66 -2.26
CA ILE A 64 9.63 -7.17 -2.66
C ILE A 64 8.70 -7.23 -1.43
N LEU A 65 9.20 -7.70 -0.28
CA LEU A 65 8.42 -7.72 0.97
C LEU A 65 8.02 -6.30 1.43
N ASP A 66 8.96 -5.36 1.40
CA ASP A 66 8.70 -3.95 1.71
C ASP A 66 7.66 -3.34 0.76
N PHE A 67 7.72 -3.72 -0.52
CA PHE A 67 6.70 -3.32 -1.50
C PHE A 67 5.31 -3.84 -1.12
N VAL A 68 5.19 -5.10 -0.71
CA VAL A 68 3.93 -5.72 -0.27
C VAL A 68 3.41 -5.02 0.98
N HIS A 69 4.24 -4.82 2.00
CA HIS A 69 3.87 -4.09 3.20
C HIS A 69 3.38 -2.66 2.87
N SER A 70 4.12 -1.95 2.02
CA SER A 70 3.72 -0.62 1.54
C SER A 70 2.39 -0.61 0.78
N GLN A 71 2.07 -1.66 0.03
CA GLN A 71 0.77 -1.73 -0.64
C GLN A 71 -0.35 -2.01 0.35
N SER A 72 -0.11 -2.88 1.34
CA SER A 72 -1.09 -3.14 2.40
C SER A 72 -1.41 -1.89 3.22
N ASP A 73 -0.41 -1.08 3.54
CA ASP A 73 -0.63 0.20 4.22
C ASP A 73 -1.42 1.18 3.34
N LYS A 74 -1.15 1.26 2.04
CA LYS A 74 -1.95 2.07 1.11
C LYS A 74 -3.41 1.60 1.01
N SER A 75 -3.67 0.29 1.10
CA SER A 75 -5.04 -0.23 1.15
C SER A 75 -5.77 0.23 2.41
N LYS A 76 -5.09 0.24 3.57
CA LYS A 76 -5.64 0.80 4.81
C LYS A 76 -5.92 2.29 4.66
N ASP A 77 -4.97 3.04 4.10
CA ASP A 77 -5.10 4.49 3.89
C ASP A 77 -6.29 4.82 2.97
N LEU A 78 -6.54 4.01 1.93
CA LEU A 78 -7.70 4.18 1.06
C LEU A 78 -9.01 4.08 1.82
N VAL A 79 -9.15 3.02 2.63
CA VAL A 79 -10.34 2.78 3.44
C VAL A 79 -10.48 3.86 4.53
N ASN A 80 -9.38 4.24 5.17
CA ASN A 80 -9.36 5.30 6.19
C ASN A 80 -9.73 6.67 5.60
N GLY A 81 -9.33 6.95 4.35
CA GLY A 81 -9.74 8.14 3.62
C GLY A 81 -11.26 8.24 3.48
N MET A 82 -11.90 7.14 3.06
CA MET A 82 -13.36 7.06 2.98
C MET A 82 -14.03 7.25 4.35
N PHE A 83 -13.49 6.64 5.41
CA PHE A 83 -13.99 6.82 6.77
C PHE A 83 -13.87 8.27 7.25
N SER A 84 -12.77 8.94 6.92
CA SER A 84 -12.56 10.36 7.23
C SER A 84 -13.62 11.24 6.56
N THR A 85 -13.92 11.00 5.28
CA THR A 85 -14.96 11.74 4.55
C THR A 85 -16.35 11.50 5.15
N LEU A 86 -16.66 10.25 5.55
CA LEU A 86 -17.90 9.94 6.27
C LEU A 86 -17.98 10.72 7.58
N LYS A 87 -16.94 10.66 8.41
CA LYS A 87 -16.86 11.36 9.69
C LYS A 87 -17.03 12.87 9.52
N SER A 88 -16.35 13.46 8.55
CA SER A 88 -16.43 14.89 8.26
C SER A 88 -17.84 15.29 7.83
N THR A 89 -18.46 14.51 6.94
CA THR A 89 -19.84 14.75 6.47
C THR A 89 -20.83 14.69 7.64
N PHE A 90 -20.71 13.72 8.54
CA PHE A 90 -21.57 13.63 9.73
C PHE A 90 -21.35 14.80 10.69
N TRP A 91 -20.10 15.20 10.91
CA TRP A 91 -19.79 16.37 11.73
C TRP A 91 -20.44 17.64 11.17
N SER A 92 -20.41 17.84 9.86
CA SER A 92 -21.09 18.98 9.21
C SER A 92 -22.59 18.96 9.46
N ILE A 93 -23.23 17.79 9.32
CA ILE A 93 -24.68 17.64 9.56
C ILE A 93 -25.03 17.90 11.03
N ILE A 94 -24.29 17.30 11.97
CA ILE A 94 -24.49 17.49 13.42
C ILE A 94 -24.34 18.98 13.77
N THR A 95 -23.30 19.63 13.26
CA THR A 95 -23.05 21.06 13.51
C THR A 95 -24.21 21.91 13.02
N PHE A 96 -24.73 21.63 11.83
CA PHE A 96 -25.91 22.32 11.29
C PHE A 96 -27.14 22.21 12.21
N PHE A 97 -27.46 21.00 12.68
CA PHE A 97 -28.59 20.81 13.60
C PHE A 97 -28.38 21.50 14.95
N ILE A 98 -27.16 21.45 15.51
CA ILE A 98 -26.82 22.19 16.74
C ILE A 98 -27.01 23.69 16.53
N SER A 99 -26.55 24.24 15.39
CA SER A 99 -26.72 25.67 15.07
C SER A 99 -28.20 26.05 15.02
N ILE A 100 -29.06 25.26 14.37
CA ILE A 100 -30.51 25.51 14.33
C ILE A 100 -31.11 25.49 15.73
N PHE A 101 -30.75 24.49 16.53
CA PHE A 101 -31.25 24.35 17.89
C PHE A 101 -30.89 25.57 18.74
N LEU A 102 -29.62 26.01 18.71
CA LEU A 102 -29.17 27.19 19.44
C LEU A 102 -29.88 28.47 18.98
N LEU A 103 -30.03 28.66 17.67
CA LEU A 103 -30.69 29.83 17.10
C LEU A 103 -32.16 29.92 17.58
N ARG A 104 -32.84 28.79 17.73
CA ARG A 104 -34.21 28.75 18.27
C ARG A 104 -34.31 29.06 19.74
N VAL A 105 -33.42 28.48 20.56
CA VAL A 105 -33.38 28.76 22.01
C VAL A 105 -33.15 30.25 22.26
N LEU A 106 -32.30 30.90 21.44
CA LEU A 106 -32.01 32.34 21.57
C LEU A 106 -33.16 33.24 21.10
N VAL A 107 -33.87 32.88 20.04
CA VAL A 107 -34.86 33.76 19.39
C VAL A 107 -36.19 33.85 20.16
N GLN A 108 -36.40 33.10 21.25
CA GLN A 108 -37.59 33.16 22.14
C GLN A 108 -38.95 33.22 21.41
N LYS A 109 -39.04 32.68 20.18
CA LYS A 109 -40.29 32.74 19.42
C LYS A 109 -41.28 31.73 20.00
N LYS A 110 -42.50 32.20 20.25
CA LYS A 110 -43.73 31.44 20.59
C LYS A 110 -44.18 30.46 19.47
N GLN A 111 -43.24 29.98 18.66
CA GLN A 111 -43.53 29.10 17.54
C GLN A 111 -43.30 27.67 17.99
N THR A 112 -44.38 26.87 17.97
CA THR A 112 -44.41 25.49 18.49
C THR A 112 -43.59 24.50 17.67
N GLN A 113 -43.34 24.77 16.39
CA GLN A 113 -42.56 23.87 15.55
C GLN A 113 -41.06 24.05 15.80
N LEU A 114 -40.31 22.94 15.83
CA LEU A 114 -38.84 22.87 15.99
C LEU A 114 -38.06 22.96 14.65
N MET A 115 -38.73 22.80 13.51
CA MET A 115 -38.19 23.11 12.17
C MET A 115 -39.17 24.01 11.40
N THR A 116 -38.64 25.00 10.68
CA THR A 116 -39.43 25.81 9.74
C THR A 116 -39.29 25.20 8.36
N GLU A 117 -40.23 25.51 7.47
CA GLU A 117 -40.21 25.06 6.07
C GLU A 117 -38.86 25.34 5.39
N GLU A 118 -38.36 26.57 5.50
CA GLU A 118 -37.07 26.99 4.92
C GLU A 118 -35.89 26.14 5.41
N VAL A 119 -35.81 25.90 6.73
CA VAL A 119 -34.73 25.12 7.35
C VAL A 119 -34.81 23.65 6.94
N SER A 120 -36.01 23.13 6.73
CA SER A 120 -36.24 21.75 6.27
C SER A 120 -35.72 21.55 4.84
N TYR A 121 -35.95 22.50 3.93
CA TYR A 121 -35.41 22.43 2.57
C TYR A 121 -33.87 22.42 2.56
N VAL A 122 -33.23 23.23 3.42
CA VAL A 122 -31.78 23.22 3.58
C VAL A 122 -31.28 21.88 4.12
N ALA A 123 -31.98 21.29 5.09
CA ALA A 123 -31.63 19.97 5.63
C ALA A 123 -31.72 18.87 4.56
N PHE A 124 -32.78 18.86 3.74
CA PHE A 124 -32.89 17.93 2.60
C PHE A 124 -31.76 18.12 1.58
N ALA A 125 -31.40 19.37 1.28
CA ALA A 125 -30.28 19.66 0.39
C ALA A 125 -28.94 19.14 0.94
N LEU A 126 -28.68 19.30 2.24
CA LEU A 126 -27.48 18.76 2.89
C LEU A 126 -27.42 17.23 2.84
N ILE A 127 -28.56 16.56 3.03
CA ILE A 127 -28.63 15.09 2.91
C ILE A 127 -28.40 14.65 1.45
N ALA A 128 -28.95 15.37 0.47
CA ALA A 128 -28.70 15.11 -0.94
C ALA A 128 -27.20 15.27 -1.29
N ILE A 129 -26.55 16.32 -0.78
CA ILE A 129 -25.11 16.53 -0.90
C ILE A 129 -24.31 15.39 -0.23
N SER A 130 -24.76 14.89 0.94
CA SER A 130 -24.16 13.72 1.60
C SER A 130 -24.19 12.47 0.71
N PHE A 131 -25.29 12.21 -0.02
CA PHE A 131 -25.33 11.12 -1.01
C PHE A 131 -24.38 11.35 -2.19
N ILE A 132 -24.23 12.59 -2.67
CA ILE A 132 -23.25 12.92 -3.71
C ILE A 132 -21.83 12.60 -3.23
N TYR A 133 -21.48 13.00 -2.00
CA TYR A 133 -20.17 12.67 -1.40
C TYR A 133 -19.95 11.17 -1.28
N LEU A 134 -20.97 10.41 -0.87
CA LEU A 134 -20.90 8.95 -0.83
C LEU A 134 -20.56 8.36 -2.20
N ILE A 135 -21.22 8.81 -3.28
CA ILE A 135 -20.95 8.35 -4.65
C ILE A 135 -19.50 8.66 -5.04
N VAL A 136 -19.06 9.90 -4.81
CA VAL A 136 -17.69 10.33 -5.12
C VAL A 136 -16.66 9.48 -4.37
N SER A 137 -16.86 9.24 -3.08
CA SER A 137 -15.95 8.41 -2.27
C SER A 137 -15.91 6.95 -2.75
N VAL A 138 -17.04 6.38 -3.18
CA VAL A 138 -17.06 5.02 -3.74
C VAL A 138 -16.29 4.95 -5.06
N ILE A 139 -16.45 5.94 -5.94
CA ILE A 139 -15.71 6.04 -7.20
C ILE A 139 -14.21 6.14 -6.93
N GLU A 140 -13.80 7.02 -6.00
CA GLU A 140 -12.40 7.22 -5.62
C GLU A 140 -11.76 5.93 -5.10
N VAL A 141 -12.40 5.26 -4.14
CA VAL A 141 -11.89 3.99 -3.58
C VAL A 141 -11.76 2.92 -4.66
N ASN A 142 -12.73 2.80 -5.57
CA ASN A 142 -12.69 1.80 -6.64
C ASN A 142 -11.57 2.08 -7.66
N ARG A 143 -11.40 3.34 -8.06
CA ARG A 143 -10.33 3.77 -8.98
C ARG A 143 -8.96 3.47 -8.37
N ASP A 144 -8.78 3.85 -7.12
CA ASP A 144 -7.49 3.74 -6.45
C ASP A 144 -7.17 2.28 -6.05
N LYS A 145 -8.18 1.48 -5.71
CA LYS A 145 -8.07 0.01 -5.60
C LYS A 145 -7.51 -0.59 -6.88
N HIS A 146 -8.09 -0.25 -8.03
CA HIS A 146 -7.61 -0.78 -9.32
C HIS A 146 -6.14 -0.42 -9.57
N ARG A 147 -5.76 0.84 -9.31
CA ARG A 147 -4.38 1.30 -9.41
C ARG A 147 -3.43 0.57 -8.46
N LEU A 148 -3.86 0.30 -7.23
CA LEU A 148 -3.08 -0.44 -6.24
C LEU A 148 -2.87 -1.89 -6.68
N LEU A 149 -3.93 -2.58 -7.11
CA LEU A 149 -3.85 -3.97 -7.55
C LEU A 149 -2.95 -4.13 -8.78
N LYS A 150 -2.97 -3.18 -9.73
CA LYS A 150 -2.10 -3.21 -10.91
C LYS A 150 -0.61 -3.21 -10.55
N ARG A 151 -0.20 -2.56 -9.45
CA ARG A 151 1.21 -2.51 -9.04
C ARG A 151 1.78 -3.89 -8.68
N TYR A 152 0.92 -4.82 -8.26
CA TYR A 152 1.34 -6.21 -8.02
C TYR A 152 1.67 -6.96 -9.32
N ASP A 153 1.10 -6.59 -10.46
CA ASP A 153 1.54 -7.11 -11.76
C ASP A 153 2.87 -6.49 -12.17
N ASP A 154 2.99 -5.16 -11.99
CA ASP A 154 4.20 -4.43 -12.34
C ASP A 154 5.42 -4.96 -11.58
N ILE A 155 5.27 -5.29 -10.28
CA ILE A 155 6.37 -5.86 -9.48
C ILE A 155 6.74 -7.26 -9.95
N ARG A 156 5.77 -8.11 -10.33
CA ARG A 156 6.05 -9.44 -10.86
C ARG A 156 6.86 -9.33 -12.14
N LEU A 157 6.41 -8.51 -13.08
CA LEU A 157 7.08 -8.30 -14.37
C LEU A 157 8.52 -7.78 -14.17
N ARG A 158 8.70 -6.75 -13.33
CA ARG A 158 10.00 -6.11 -13.11
C ARG A 158 11.08 -7.02 -12.53
N TYR A 159 10.70 -8.01 -11.72
CA TYR A 159 11.66 -8.89 -11.06
C TYR A 159 11.82 -10.24 -11.76
N THR A 160 11.03 -10.56 -12.78
CA THR A 160 11.13 -11.82 -13.54
C THR A 160 12.46 -11.94 -14.31
N ASP A 161 13.10 -10.81 -14.64
CA ASP A 161 14.42 -10.80 -15.29
C ASP A 161 15.57 -11.10 -14.32
N ILE A 162 15.33 -11.00 -13.01
CA ILE A 162 16.36 -11.09 -11.96
C ILE A 162 16.18 -12.35 -11.10
N LEU A 163 14.91 -12.71 -10.83
CA LEU A 163 14.53 -13.85 -10.02
C LEU A 163 13.69 -14.82 -10.85
N LYS A 164 13.76 -16.10 -10.50
CA LYS A 164 12.83 -17.09 -11.05
C LYS A 164 11.40 -16.74 -10.64
N ALA A 165 10.45 -16.92 -11.55
CA ALA A 165 9.03 -16.66 -11.30
C ALA A 165 8.53 -17.35 -10.02
N ASP A 166 8.92 -18.60 -9.79
CA ASP A 166 8.56 -19.38 -8.58
C ASP A 166 9.04 -18.73 -7.27
N ASP A 167 10.20 -18.08 -7.29
CA ASP A 167 10.72 -17.38 -6.11
C ASP A 167 9.92 -16.10 -5.85
N ILE A 168 9.55 -15.36 -6.90
CA ILE A 168 8.71 -14.15 -6.79
C ILE A 168 7.35 -14.52 -6.21
N GLU A 169 6.71 -15.58 -6.72
CA GLU A 169 5.42 -16.06 -6.20
C GLU A 169 5.54 -16.47 -4.73
N ARG A 170 6.60 -17.18 -4.36
CA ARG A 170 6.84 -17.58 -2.97
C ARG A 170 7.03 -16.37 -2.04
N ILE A 171 7.72 -15.32 -2.50
CA ILE A 171 7.96 -14.09 -1.74
C ILE A 171 6.67 -13.26 -1.59
N LEU A 172 5.88 -13.16 -2.65
CA LEU A 172 4.59 -12.46 -2.64
C LEU A 172 3.52 -13.19 -1.81
N GLY A 173 3.74 -14.47 -1.52
CA GLY A 173 2.88 -15.32 -0.71
C GLY A 173 2.12 -16.35 -1.55
N LYS A 174 1.93 -17.56 -1.00
CA LYS A 174 1.19 -18.66 -1.66
C LYS A 174 -0.27 -18.28 -1.97
N SER A 175 -0.87 -17.39 -1.18
CA SER A 175 -2.17 -16.79 -1.46
C SER A 175 -1.98 -15.53 -2.28
N ASP A 176 -2.72 -15.39 -3.39
CA ASP A 176 -2.66 -14.20 -4.25
C ASP A 176 -2.85 -12.92 -3.43
N PRO A 177 -1.81 -12.07 -3.25
CA PRO A 177 -1.89 -10.88 -2.41
C PRO A 177 -2.98 -9.92 -2.89
N LYS A 178 -3.28 -9.91 -4.20
CA LYS A 178 -4.38 -9.12 -4.74
C LYS A 178 -5.74 -9.55 -4.22
N ALA A 179 -5.96 -10.85 -4.04
CA ALA A 179 -7.22 -11.37 -3.55
C ALA A 179 -7.46 -10.93 -2.10
N SER A 180 -6.45 -11.03 -1.23
CA SER A 180 -6.54 -10.54 0.15
C SER A 180 -6.79 -9.04 0.23
N GLU A 181 -6.11 -8.24 -0.59
CA GLU A 181 -6.30 -6.79 -0.63
C GLU A 181 -7.69 -6.41 -1.15
N THR A 182 -8.17 -7.11 -2.19
CA THR A 182 -9.52 -6.91 -2.74
C THR A 182 -10.58 -7.19 -1.69
N GLN A 183 -10.48 -8.33 -1.00
CA GLN A 183 -11.43 -8.70 0.06
C GLN A 183 -11.44 -7.69 1.20
N PHE A 184 -10.27 -7.24 1.65
CA PHE A 184 -10.15 -6.23 2.70
C PHE A 184 -10.83 -4.91 2.30
N ILE A 185 -10.47 -4.36 1.13
CA ILE A 185 -10.99 -3.07 0.66
C ILE A 185 -12.51 -3.16 0.43
N GLU A 186 -12.99 -4.21 -0.22
CA GLU A 186 -14.42 -4.35 -0.52
C GLU A 186 -15.27 -4.56 0.72
N LYS A 187 -14.80 -5.37 1.68
CA LYS A 187 -15.50 -5.57 2.95
C LYS A 187 -15.66 -4.26 3.70
N GLN A 188 -14.59 -3.48 3.83
CA GLN A 188 -14.62 -2.21 4.56
C GLN A 188 -15.42 -1.14 3.82
N ARG A 189 -15.23 -1.01 2.50
CA ARG A 189 -16.04 -0.11 1.66
C ARG A 189 -17.52 -0.42 1.83
N ASN A 190 -17.93 -1.67 1.72
CA ASN A 190 -19.34 -2.06 1.82
C ASN A 190 -19.92 -1.77 3.21
N LEU A 191 -19.15 -2.00 4.28
CA LEU A 191 -19.54 -1.64 5.64
C LEU A 191 -19.78 -0.13 5.77
N PHE A 192 -18.89 0.70 5.23
CA PHE A 192 -19.02 2.16 5.27
C PHE A 192 -20.16 2.68 4.39
N VAL A 193 -20.35 2.13 3.19
CA VAL A 193 -21.51 2.46 2.34
C VAL A 193 -22.80 2.16 3.09
N PHE A 194 -22.92 0.96 3.66
CA PHE A 194 -24.10 0.57 4.44
C PHE A 194 -24.35 1.53 5.60
N THR A 195 -23.31 1.84 6.37
CA THR A 195 -23.41 2.76 7.52
C THR A 195 -23.84 4.16 7.09
N TRP A 196 -23.29 4.69 5.99
CA TRP A 196 -23.60 6.02 5.47
C TRP A 196 -25.02 6.11 4.88
N VAL A 197 -25.46 5.07 4.16
CA VAL A 197 -26.84 5.02 3.65
C VAL A 197 -27.82 4.94 4.81
N ALA A 198 -27.58 4.05 5.77
CA ALA A 198 -28.44 3.91 6.95
C ALA A 198 -28.54 5.22 7.74
N SER A 199 -27.43 5.93 7.97
CA SER A 199 -27.44 7.22 8.66
C SER A 199 -28.21 8.29 7.90
N ASN A 200 -28.04 8.38 6.58
CA ASN A 200 -28.79 9.34 5.76
C ASN A 200 -30.29 9.06 5.79
N ILE A 201 -30.71 7.79 5.80
CA ILE A 201 -32.12 7.40 5.95
C ILE A 201 -32.66 7.83 7.32
N VAL A 202 -31.93 7.56 8.40
CA VAL A 202 -32.32 7.99 9.75
C VAL A 202 -32.46 9.51 9.83
N LEU A 203 -31.54 10.26 9.23
CA LEU A 203 -31.60 11.73 9.17
C LEU A 203 -32.81 12.22 8.36
N LEU A 204 -33.15 11.56 7.24
CA LEU A 204 -34.35 11.91 6.47
C LEU A 204 -35.62 11.73 7.29
N ILE A 205 -35.74 10.61 8.00
CA ILE A 205 -36.89 10.33 8.88
C ILE A 205 -36.96 11.38 9.99
N LEU A 206 -35.82 11.71 10.62
CA LEU A 206 -35.75 12.73 11.66
C LEU A 206 -36.26 14.09 11.15
N VAL A 207 -35.77 14.56 9.99
CA VAL A 207 -36.21 15.82 9.38
C VAL A 207 -37.70 15.79 9.07
N PHE A 208 -38.22 14.67 8.57
CA PHE A 208 -39.64 14.53 8.27
C PHE A 208 -40.51 14.61 9.52
N VAL A 209 -40.14 13.90 10.59
CA VAL A 209 -40.86 13.92 11.87
C VAL A 209 -40.83 15.32 12.49
N LEU A 210 -39.65 15.97 12.51
CA LEU A 210 -39.49 17.34 13.04
C LEU A 210 -40.25 18.41 12.25
N ARG A 211 -40.57 18.15 10.97
CA ARG A 211 -41.41 19.01 10.15
C ARG A 211 -42.90 18.81 10.45
N CYS A 212 -43.31 17.58 10.71
CA CYS A 212 -44.72 17.25 10.97
C CYS A 212 -45.19 17.63 12.39
N VAL A 213 -44.28 17.74 13.37
CA VAL A 213 -44.55 18.16 14.75
C VAL A 213 -44.42 19.69 14.89
#